data_AF-A0A7Y4SXS8-F1
#
_entry.id   AF-A0A7Y4SXS8-F1
#
_cell.length_a   1.000
_cell.length_b   1.000
_cell.length_c   1.000
_cell.angle_alpha   90.00
_cell.angle_beta   90.00
_cell.angle_gamma   90.00
#
_symmetry.space_group_name_H-M   'P 1'
#
loop_
_entity.id
_entity.type
_entity.pdbx_description
1 polymer ?
#
loop_
_entity_poly.entity_id
_entity_poly.type
_entity_poly.pdbx_seq_one_letter_code
_entity_poly.pdbx_strand_id
1 'polypeptide(L)'
;MESRTTQPASHAVTRHGGLVARTVLVSGLTLLSRMLGFAREALMAAVFGDKSVISDAFITAWRFPNLFRRLLGEGALSISLQTAMTKADIERGDAAGRALFRSTLRAMTWILLAVTALAMLVTYVLPDAMPLTGWAWLGPVPAAVRDLTVRVLPYVLLVCVAAICGGALAVRGHFALPNLAPTAMNVVWIATLVAIGVASGWGRELPLSLHDFLLR
;
A
#
# COMPACT_ATOMS: atom_id res chain seq x y z
N MET A 1 45.18 -15.90 43.93
CA MET A 1 44.33 -17.10 43.82
C MET A 1 42.94 -16.65 43.42
N GLU A 2 42.50 -17.16 42.28
CA GLU A 2 41.26 -16.84 41.58
C GLU A 2 39.98 -16.87 42.43
N SER A 3 39.01 -16.04 42.05
CA SER A 3 37.77 -16.58 41.45
C SER A 3 36.94 -15.44 40.84
N ARG A 4 37.18 -15.22 39.53
CA ARG A 4 36.17 -14.65 38.64
C ARG A 4 35.06 -15.70 38.50
N THR A 5 33.90 -15.48 39.11
CA THR A 5 32.68 -16.18 38.70
C THR A 5 31.98 -15.34 37.65
N THR A 6 32.39 -15.56 36.41
CA THR A 6 31.66 -15.19 35.21
C THR A 6 30.31 -15.90 35.21
N GLN A 7 29.22 -15.15 35.34
CA GLN A 7 27.90 -15.63 34.96
C GLN A 7 27.33 -14.72 33.87
N PRO A 8 27.44 -15.14 32.59
CA PRO A 8 26.35 -14.87 31.66
C PRO A 8 26.21 -15.98 30.63
N ALA A 9 25.26 -16.92 30.79
CA ALA A 9 25.01 -17.92 29.74
C ALA A 9 23.59 -18.50 29.65
N SER A 10 22.60 -18.03 30.41
CA SER A 10 21.24 -18.62 30.36
C SER A 10 20.19 -17.78 29.64
N HIS A 11 20.45 -16.51 29.32
CA HIS A 11 19.44 -15.60 28.74
C HIS A 11 19.55 -15.38 27.21
N ALA A 12 20.53 -15.97 26.53
CA ALA A 12 20.70 -15.80 25.08
C ALA A 12 19.81 -16.77 24.26
N VAL A 13 19.56 -17.98 24.78
CA VAL A 13 18.92 -19.07 24.02
C VAL A 13 17.42 -18.83 23.78
N THR A 14 16.74 -18.07 24.66
CA THR A 14 15.30 -17.79 24.53
C THR A 14 14.96 -16.68 23.53
N ARG A 15 15.94 -15.85 23.11
CA ARG A 15 15.69 -14.79 22.12
C ARG A 15 15.64 -15.30 20.67
N HIS A 16 16.31 -16.41 20.36
CA HIS A 16 16.38 -16.95 19.00
C HIS A 16 15.07 -17.61 18.54
N GLY A 17 14.36 -18.30 19.44
CA GLY A 17 13.07 -18.92 19.11
C GLY A 17 11.99 -17.92 18.70
N GLY A 18 11.93 -16.77 19.37
CA GLY A 18 10.99 -15.69 19.04
C GLY A 18 11.29 -15.01 17.70
N LEU A 19 12.57 -14.92 17.32
CA LEU A 19 12.97 -14.32 16.04
C LEU A 19 12.67 -15.25 14.86
N VAL A 20 12.98 -16.54 14.99
CA VAL A 20 12.67 -17.55 13.95
C VAL A 20 11.16 -17.63 13.72
N ALA A 21 10.36 -17.69 14.79
CA ALA A 21 8.90 -17.70 14.70
C ALA A 21 8.35 -16.44 14.00
N ARG A 22 8.91 -15.26 14.30
CA ARG A 22 8.55 -13.99 13.65
C ARG A 22 8.93 -13.95 12.18
N THR A 23 10.11 -14.42 11.82
CA THR A 23 10.57 -14.49 10.42
C THR A 23 9.72 -15.46 9.60
N VAL A 24 9.41 -16.64 10.15
CA VAL A 24 8.49 -17.61 9.52
C VAL A 24 7.10 -17.02 9.33
N LEU A 25 6.57 -16.33 10.34
CA LEU A 25 5.26 -15.69 10.26
C LEU A 25 5.21 -14.58 9.20
N VAL A 26 6.21 -13.69 9.14
CA VAL A 26 6.29 -12.62 8.13
C VAL A 26 6.46 -13.21 6.73
N SER A 27 7.29 -14.24 6.58
CA SER A 27 7.53 -14.91 5.31
C SER A 27 6.28 -15.63 4.80
N GLY A 28 5.56 -16.32 5.70
CA GLY A 28 4.27 -16.96 5.43
C GLY A 28 3.20 -15.96 5.03
N LEU A 29 3.06 -14.84 5.76
CA LEU A 29 2.14 -13.75 5.42
C LEU A 29 2.47 -13.12 4.06
N THR A 30 3.75 -13.03 3.71
CA THR A 30 4.21 -12.49 2.41
C THR A 30 3.87 -13.45 1.27
N LEU A 31 4.12 -14.75 1.45
CA LEU A 31 3.74 -15.81 0.50
C LEU A 31 2.23 -15.86 0.28
N LEU A 32 1.46 -15.79 1.36
CA LEU A 32 0.01 -15.76 1.32
C LEU A 32 -0.48 -14.53 0.55
N SER A 33 0.07 -13.34 0.83
CA SER A 33 -0.25 -12.11 0.09
C SER A 33 0.04 -12.23 -1.41
N ARG A 34 1.13 -12.91 -1.79
CA ARG A 34 1.44 -13.19 -3.20
C ARG A 34 0.44 -14.16 -3.84
N MET A 35 0.08 -15.25 -3.16
CA MET A 35 -0.92 -16.19 -3.66
C MET A 35 -2.30 -15.53 -3.80
N LEU A 36 -2.70 -14.69 -2.84
CA LEU A 36 -3.91 -13.88 -2.94
C LEU A 36 -3.84 -12.88 -4.10
N GLY A 37 -2.66 -12.28 -4.34
CA GLY A 37 -2.41 -11.43 -5.50
C GLY A 37 -2.61 -12.17 -6.82
N PHE A 38 -2.06 -13.38 -6.95
CA PHE A 38 -2.28 -14.24 -8.13
C PHE A 38 -3.74 -14.63 -8.29
N ALA A 39 -4.43 -14.99 -7.20
CA ALA A 39 -5.85 -15.30 -7.24
C ALA A 39 -6.70 -14.10 -7.68
N ARG A 40 -6.36 -12.89 -7.21
CA ARG A 40 -7.00 -11.63 -7.62
C ARG A 40 -6.83 -11.36 -9.12
N GLU A 41 -5.64 -11.61 -9.65
CA GLU A 41 -5.38 -11.44 -11.09
C GLU A 41 -6.13 -12.47 -11.93
N ALA A 42 -6.17 -13.74 -11.50
CA ALA A 42 -6.96 -14.78 -12.15
C ALA A 42 -8.48 -14.50 -12.09
N LEU A 43 -8.97 -13.98 -10.96
CA LEU A 43 -10.36 -13.56 -10.79
C LEU A 43 -10.69 -12.34 -11.67
N MET A 44 -9.79 -11.36 -11.77
CA MET A 44 -9.97 -10.25 -12.72
C MET A 44 -10.04 -10.74 -14.16
N ALA A 45 -9.17 -11.66 -14.57
CA ALA A 45 -9.22 -12.27 -15.90
C ALA A 45 -10.53 -13.03 -16.13
N ALA A 46 -11.04 -13.75 -15.12
CA ALA A 46 -12.29 -14.50 -15.20
C ALA A 46 -13.56 -13.61 -15.21
N VAL A 47 -13.53 -12.45 -14.54
CA VAL A 47 -14.67 -11.51 -14.45
C VAL A 47 -14.70 -10.56 -15.64
N PHE A 48 -13.55 -10.06 -16.08
CA PHE A 48 -13.47 -9.09 -17.17
C PHE A 48 -13.24 -9.75 -18.54
N GLY A 49 -12.90 -11.04 -18.60
CA GLY A 49 -12.53 -11.76 -19.82
C GLY A 49 -11.04 -11.56 -20.17
N ASP A 50 -10.42 -12.61 -20.73
CA ASP A 50 -8.96 -12.80 -20.92
C ASP A 50 -8.21 -11.70 -21.71
N LYS A 51 -8.87 -10.63 -22.17
CA LYS A 51 -8.25 -9.51 -22.93
C LYS A 51 -8.94 -8.16 -22.67
N SER A 52 -9.54 -7.95 -21.50
CA SER A 52 -10.21 -6.67 -21.25
C SER A 52 -9.19 -5.55 -21.02
N VAL A 53 -9.18 -4.58 -21.93
CA VAL A 53 -8.43 -3.33 -21.84
C VAL A 53 -8.69 -2.59 -20.50
N ILE A 54 -9.85 -2.83 -19.87
CA ILE A 54 -10.21 -2.24 -18.59
C ILE A 54 -9.41 -2.83 -17.43
N SER A 55 -9.08 -4.12 -17.46
CA SER A 55 -8.26 -4.76 -16.44
C SER A 55 -6.84 -4.18 -16.46
N ASP A 56 -6.26 -4.03 -17.65
CA ASP A 56 -4.93 -3.43 -17.84
C ASP A 56 -4.91 -1.93 -17.46
N ALA A 57 -5.97 -1.20 -17.81
CA ALA A 57 -6.19 0.17 -17.37
C ALA A 57 -6.25 0.29 -15.84
N PHE A 58 -6.98 -0.61 -15.18
CA PHE A 58 -7.10 -0.64 -13.73
C PHE A 58 -5.77 -0.96 -13.06
N ILE A 59 -5.07 -2.00 -13.52
CA ILE A 59 -3.77 -2.39 -12.98
C ILE A 59 -2.78 -1.23 -13.12
N THR A 60 -2.79 -0.57 -14.27
CA THR A 60 -1.94 0.60 -14.54
C THR A 60 -2.26 1.77 -13.63
N ALA A 61 -3.53 2.14 -13.47
CA ALA A 61 -3.96 3.18 -12.53
C ALA A 61 -3.59 2.85 -11.08
N TRP A 62 -3.73 1.58 -10.67
CA TRP A 62 -3.45 1.13 -9.31
C TRP A 62 -1.95 1.15 -8.94
N ARG A 63 -1.05 1.19 -9.93
CA ARG A 63 0.39 1.31 -9.68
C ARG A 63 0.74 2.59 -8.93
N PHE A 64 0.02 3.69 -9.17
CA PHE A 64 0.28 4.96 -8.51
C PHE A 64 0.10 4.89 -6.98
N PRO A 65 -1.07 4.54 -6.42
CA PRO A 65 -1.22 4.35 -4.97
C PRO A 65 -0.24 3.34 -4.39
N ASN A 66 0.00 2.25 -5.10
CA ASN A 66 0.89 1.21 -4.60
C ASN A 66 2.34 1.70 -4.52
N LEU A 67 2.78 2.51 -5.47
CA LEU A 67 4.11 3.13 -5.45
C LEU A 67 4.27 4.04 -4.24
N PHE A 68 3.34 4.99 -4.04
CA PHE A 68 3.39 5.91 -2.90
C PHE A 68 3.34 5.18 -1.56
N ARG A 69 2.46 4.18 -1.43
CA ARG A 69 2.38 3.31 -0.25
C ARG A 69 3.74 2.66 0.05
N ARG A 70 4.41 2.11 -0.97
CA ARG A 70 5.72 1.48 -0.81
C ARG A 70 6.79 2.50 -0.45
N LEU A 71 6.82 3.67 -1.09
CA LEU A 71 7.79 4.72 -0.81
C LEU A 71 7.70 5.24 0.63
N LEU A 72 6.48 5.42 1.15
CA LEU A 72 6.24 6.04 2.46
C LEU A 72 6.17 5.01 3.60
N GLY A 73 5.72 3.79 3.33
CA GLY A 73 5.58 2.74 4.34
C GLY A 73 6.76 1.78 4.44
N GLU A 74 7.33 1.40 3.30
CA GLU A 74 8.45 0.44 3.21
C GLU A 74 9.78 1.13 2.85
N GLY A 75 9.72 2.34 2.30
CA GLY A 75 10.87 3.06 1.76
C GLY A 75 11.65 3.88 2.79
N ALA A 76 12.60 4.67 2.28
CA ALA A 76 13.56 5.44 3.08
C ALA A 76 12.90 6.42 4.06
N LEU A 77 11.72 6.96 3.74
CA LEU A 77 10.99 7.85 4.64
C LEU A 77 10.51 7.12 5.90
N SER A 78 10.05 5.87 5.76
CA SER A 78 9.60 5.06 6.90
C SER A 78 10.76 4.80 7.86
N ILE A 79 11.92 4.40 7.31
CA ILE A 79 13.12 4.10 8.09
C ILE A 79 13.65 5.36 8.80
N SER A 80 13.70 6.49 8.10
CA SER A 80 14.19 7.75 8.69
C SER A 80 13.25 8.26 9.78
N LEU A 81 11.93 8.17 9.57
CA LEU A 81 10.93 8.54 10.58
C LEU A 81 11.03 7.65 11.83
N GLN A 82 11.14 6.34 11.65
CA GLN A 82 11.29 5.39 12.76
C GLN A 82 12.53 5.70 13.59
N THR A 83 13.67 5.95 12.91
CA THR A 83 14.95 6.27 13.57
C THR A 83 14.88 7.61 14.31
N ALA A 84 14.30 8.65 13.68
CA ALA A 84 14.13 9.95 14.30
C ALA A 84 13.20 9.92 15.52
N MET A 85 12.10 9.15 15.44
CA MET A 85 11.19 8.94 16.58
C MET A 85 11.90 8.19 17.71
N THR A 86 12.61 7.12 17.40
CA THR A 86 13.36 6.32 18.39
C THR A 86 14.40 7.18 19.11
N LYS A 87 15.14 8.01 18.35
CA LYS A 87 16.12 8.94 18.91
C LYS A 87 15.46 9.99 19.81
N ALA A 88 14.33 10.56 19.37
CA ALA A 88 13.59 11.54 20.16
C ALA A 88 13.03 10.94 21.46
N ASP A 89 12.55 9.69 21.41
CA ASP A 89 12.06 8.96 22.58
C ASP A 89 13.20 8.70 23.59
N ILE A 90 14.39 8.31 23.12
CA ILE A 90 15.56 8.05 23.99
C ILE A 90 16.12 9.34 24.61
N GLU A 91 16.28 10.41 23.82
CA GLU A 91 16.96 11.63 24.28
C GLU A 91 16.06 12.56 25.09
N ARG A 92 14.76 12.59 24.77
CA ARG A 92 13.82 13.62 25.26
C ARG A 92 12.50 13.04 25.79
N GLY A 93 12.42 11.72 25.89
CA GLY A 93 11.25 10.98 26.37
C GLY A 93 10.13 10.86 25.33
N ASP A 94 9.19 9.94 25.60
CA ASP A 94 8.11 9.56 24.68
C ASP A 94 7.23 10.73 24.21
N ALA A 95 7.13 11.79 25.02
CA ALA A 95 6.35 12.98 24.67
C ALA A 95 6.97 13.72 23.47
N ALA A 96 8.30 13.72 23.36
CA ALA A 96 9.02 14.34 22.27
C ALA A 96 8.83 13.56 20.96
N GLY A 97 8.91 12.22 20.97
CA GLY A 97 8.61 11.42 19.78
C GLY A 97 7.14 11.50 19.36
N ARG A 98 6.19 11.61 20.30
CA ARG A 98 4.77 11.91 19.99
C ARG A 98 4.59 13.29 19.35
N ALA A 99 5.31 14.30 19.81
CA ALA A 99 5.26 15.64 19.22
C ALA A 99 5.85 15.65 17.80
N LEU A 100 7.02 15.01 17.60
CA LEU A 100 7.66 14.84 16.30
C LEU A 100 6.76 14.11 15.31
N PHE A 101 6.14 13.01 15.74
CA PHE A 101 5.18 12.28 14.90
C PHE A 101 4.01 13.16 14.47
N ARG A 102 3.40 13.91 15.41
CA ARG A 102 2.27 14.81 15.08
C ARG A 102 2.68 15.91 14.11
N SER A 103 3.86 16.51 14.26
CA SER A 103 4.34 17.52 13.31
C SER A 103 4.61 16.92 11.94
N THR A 104 5.26 15.75 11.87
CA THR A 104 5.55 15.07 10.61
C THR A 104 4.28 14.63 9.90
N LEU A 105 3.32 14.05 10.64
CA LEU A 105 2.03 13.63 10.09
C LEU A 105 1.28 14.82 9.50
N ARG A 106 1.21 15.96 10.22
CA ARG A 106 0.58 17.19 9.72
C ARG A 106 1.27 17.71 8.46
N ALA A 107 2.60 17.81 8.46
CA ALA A 107 3.35 18.30 7.31
C ALA A 107 3.19 17.38 6.10
N MET A 108 3.33 16.06 6.29
CA MET A 108 3.14 15.09 5.22
C MET A 108 1.71 15.07 4.70
N THR A 109 0.70 15.22 5.56
CA THR A 109 -0.70 15.28 5.11
C THR A 109 -0.92 16.48 4.20
N TRP A 110 -0.38 17.65 4.53
CA TRP A 110 -0.47 18.83 3.67
C TRP A 110 0.29 18.65 2.34
N ILE A 111 1.49 18.09 2.39
CA ILE A 111 2.29 17.82 1.19
C ILE A 111 1.56 16.81 0.29
N LEU A 112 1.06 15.72 0.86
CA LEU A 112 0.28 14.71 0.14
C LEU A 112 -0.99 15.32 -0.46
N LEU A 113 -1.71 16.15 0.29
CA LEU A 113 -2.91 16.83 -0.22
C LEU A 113 -2.57 17.75 -1.40
N ALA A 114 -1.49 18.53 -1.30
CA ALA A 114 -1.01 19.38 -2.38
C ALA A 114 -0.58 18.57 -3.61
N VAL A 115 0.18 17.48 -3.41
CA VAL A 115 0.63 16.59 -4.50
C VAL A 115 -0.55 15.88 -5.15
N THR A 116 -1.50 15.37 -4.37
CA THR A 116 -2.72 14.73 -4.89
C THR A 116 -3.58 15.74 -5.66
N ALA A 117 -3.79 16.94 -5.12
CA ALA A 117 -4.55 17.99 -5.80
C ALA A 117 -3.86 18.44 -7.10
N LEU A 118 -2.53 18.64 -7.06
CA LEU A 118 -1.75 18.99 -8.24
C LEU A 118 -1.80 17.88 -9.29
N ALA A 119 -1.66 16.62 -8.89
CA ALA A 119 -1.72 15.50 -9.81
C ALA A 119 -3.13 15.36 -10.41
N MET A 120 -4.20 15.53 -9.63
CA MET A 120 -5.57 15.58 -10.18
C MET A 120 -5.74 16.73 -11.18
N LEU A 121 -5.23 17.93 -10.85
CA LEU A 121 -5.30 19.09 -11.74
C LEU A 121 -4.52 18.85 -13.04
N VAL A 122 -3.29 18.34 -12.94
CA VAL A 122 -2.44 18.02 -14.09
C VAL A 122 -3.12 16.97 -14.96
N THR A 123 -3.63 15.90 -14.36
CA THR A 123 -4.34 14.84 -15.08
C THR A 123 -5.64 15.35 -15.73
N TYR A 124 -6.34 16.30 -15.12
CA TYR A 124 -7.55 16.91 -15.68
C TYR A 124 -7.27 17.92 -16.81
N VAL A 125 -6.20 18.71 -16.68
CA VAL A 125 -5.85 19.79 -17.62
C VAL A 125 -5.05 19.27 -18.83
N LEU A 126 -4.34 18.14 -18.69
CA LEU A 126 -3.61 17.52 -19.80
C LEU A 126 -4.59 17.13 -20.93
N PRO A 127 -4.36 17.60 -22.18
CA PRO A 127 -5.21 17.24 -23.31
C PRO A 127 -5.23 15.73 -23.56
N ASP A 128 -6.32 15.25 -24.19
CA ASP A 128 -6.48 13.84 -24.63
C ASP A 128 -5.28 13.32 -25.44
N ALA A 129 -4.58 14.22 -26.13
CA ALA A 129 -3.29 13.96 -26.74
C ALA A 129 -2.20 14.77 -26.03
N MET A 130 -1.37 14.12 -25.22
CA MET A 130 -0.12 14.73 -24.78
C MET A 130 0.78 14.91 -26.03
N PRO A 131 1.11 16.15 -26.45
CA PRO A 131 1.68 16.41 -27.78
C PRO A 131 3.06 15.81 -28.03
N LEU A 132 3.74 15.30 -27.00
CA LEU A 132 5.09 14.71 -27.09
C LEU A 132 5.14 13.18 -27.07
N THR A 133 4.16 12.49 -26.47
CA THR A 133 4.22 11.02 -26.28
C THR A 133 2.90 10.29 -26.56
N GLY A 134 1.81 11.02 -26.81
CA GLY A 134 0.50 10.45 -27.15
C GLY A 134 -0.09 9.51 -26.09
N TRP A 135 0.40 9.58 -24.85
CA TRP A 135 0.02 8.66 -23.76
C TRP A 135 0.21 7.17 -24.07
N ALA A 136 1.05 6.81 -25.06
CA ALA A 136 1.28 5.42 -25.47
C ALA A 136 1.79 4.52 -24.32
N TRP A 137 2.34 5.11 -23.26
CA TRP A 137 2.78 4.42 -22.05
C TRP A 137 1.63 4.00 -21.10
N LEU A 138 0.40 4.54 -21.26
CA LEU A 138 -0.79 4.09 -20.52
C LEU A 138 -1.48 2.90 -21.18
N GLY A 139 -0.98 2.42 -22.32
CA GLY A 139 -1.52 1.25 -23.00
C GLY A 139 -2.61 1.59 -24.03
N PRO A 140 -3.40 0.60 -24.47
CA PRO A 140 -4.24 0.70 -25.65
C PRO A 140 -5.42 1.67 -25.53
N VAL A 141 -5.86 2.05 -24.33
CA VAL A 141 -6.97 3.02 -24.12
C VAL A 141 -6.58 4.05 -23.04
N PRO A 142 -5.79 5.08 -23.41
CA PRO A 142 -5.24 6.05 -22.45
C PRO A 142 -6.29 6.87 -21.70
N ALA A 143 -7.42 7.18 -22.32
CA ALA A 143 -8.51 7.96 -21.71
C ALA A 143 -9.13 7.25 -20.51
N ALA A 144 -9.40 5.94 -20.62
CA ALA A 144 -9.95 5.14 -19.54
C ALA A 144 -8.97 5.05 -18.35
N VAL A 145 -7.67 4.89 -18.62
CA VAL A 145 -6.65 4.87 -17.56
C VAL A 145 -6.57 6.21 -16.85
N ARG A 146 -6.65 7.32 -17.59
CA ARG A 146 -6.64 8.67 -17.02
C ARG A 146 -7.80 8.89 -16.07
N ASP A 147 -9.03 8.64 -16.51
CA ASP A 147 -10.23 8.89 -15.72
C ASP A 147 -10.26 8.02 -14.46
N LEU A 148 -9.83 6.77 -14.59
CA LEU A 148 -9.68 5.86 -13.47
C LEU A 148 -8.56 6.29 -12.51
N THR A 149 -7.46 6.82 -13.03
CA THR A 149 -6.35 7.36 -12.23
C THR A 149 -6.80 8.57 -11.41
N VAL A 150 -7.58 9.50 -12.00
CA VAL A 150 -8.16 10.64 -11.25
C VAL A 150 -9.06 10.15 -10.12
N ARG A 151 -9.88 9.12 -10.37
CA ARG A 151 -10.78 8.53 -9.37
C ARG A 151 -10.04 7.80 -8.25
N VAL A 152 -8.93 7.16 -8.56
CA VAL A 152 -8.10 6.42 -7.61
C VAL A 152 -7.14 7.34 -6.84
N LEU A 153 -6.83 8.53 -7.37
CA LEU A 153 -5.86 9.43 -6.75
C LEU A 153 -6.15 9.85 -5.29
N PRO A 154 -7.40 10.16 -4.90
CA PRO A 154 -7.74 10.46 -3.51
C PRO A 154 -7.37 9.34 -2.54
N TYR A 155 -7.39 8.09 -2.99
CA TYR A 155 -6.98 6.93 -2.19
C TYR A 155 -5.49 6.97 -1.82
N VAL A 156 -4.64 7.63 -2.62
CA VAL A 156 -3.22 7.82 -2.33
C VAL A 156 -3.04 8.54 -0.99
N LEU A 157 -3.79 9.61 -0.73
CA LEU A 157 -3.71 10.34 0.54
C LEU A 157 -3.95 9.41 1.74
N LEU A 158 -5.02 8.61 1.68
CA LEU A 158 -5.41 7.69 2.74
C LEU A 158 -4.35 6.60 2.96
N VAL A 159 -3.86 5.98 1.89
CA VAL A 159 -2.88 4.89 1.98
C VAL A 159 -1.54 5.38 2.54
N CYS A 160 -1.15 6.61 2.18
CA CYS A 160 0.07 7.25 2.65
C CYS A 160 0.00 7.63 4.13
N VAL A 161 -1.12 8.22 4.55
CA VAL A 161 -1.37 8.53 5.97
C VAL A 161 -1.38 7.24 6.79
N ALA A 162 -2.06 6.19 6.31
CA ALA A 162 -2.07 4.89 6.96
C ALA A 162 -0.66 4.28 7.06
N ALA A 163 0.16 4.40 6.02
CA ALA A 163 1.54 3.94 6.02
C ALA A 163 2.42 4.65 7.07
N ILE A 164 2.29 5.98 7.17
CA ILE A 164 3.01 6.79 8.19
C ILE A 164 2.58 6.40 9.60
N CYS A 165 1.27 6.22 9.83
CA CYS A 165 0.73 5.73 11.10
C CYS A 165 1.24 4.31 11.42
N GLY A 166 1.31 3.43 10.43
CA GLY A 166 1.86 2.08 10.56
C GLY A 166 3.32 2.09 10.99
N GLY A 167 4.13 2.96 10.40
CA GLY A 167 5.54 3.16 10.80
C GLY A 167 5.68 3.61 12.27
N ALA A 168 4.83 4.54 12.72
CA ALA A 168 4.84 4.99 14.12
C ALA A 168 4.38 3.90 15.11
N LEU A 169 3.44 3.05 14.72
CA LEU A 169 3.05 1.87 15.52
C LEU A 169 4.19 0.85 15.63
N ALA A 170 4.96 0.67 14.55
CA ALA A 170 6.11 -0.22 14.55
C ALA A 170 7.19 0.22 15.55
N VAL A 171 7.46 1.53 15.66
CA VAL A 171 8.38 2.08 16.70
C VAL A 171 7.92 1.71 18.11
N ARG A 172 6.60 1.70 18.35
CA ARG A 172 6.01 1.35 19.66
C ARG A 172 5.87 -0.16 19.91
N GLY A 173 6.42 -1.01 19.05
CA GLY A 173 6.38 -2.46 19.21
C GLY A 173 5.11 -3.14 18.69
N HIS A 174 4.18 -2.40 18.08
CA HIS A 174 2.98 -2.96 17.45
C HIS A 174 3.23 -3.31 15.98
N PHE A 175 3.97 -4.41 15.74
CA PHE A 175 4.35 -4.84 14.39
C PHE A 175 3.24 -5.59 13.62
N ALA A 176 2.23 -6.12 14.31
CA ALA A 176 1.17 -6.91 13.70
C ALA A 176 0.16 -6.06 12.91
N LEU A 177 -0.29 -4.93 13.47
CA LEU A 177 -1.27 -4.05 12.83
C LEU A 177 -0.78 -3.48 11.48
N PRO A 178 0.45 -2.95 11.36
CA PRO A 178 0.96 -2.42 10.09
C PRO A 178 1.13 -3.50 9.02
N ASN A 179 1.52 -4.71 9.40
CA ASN A 179 1.69 -5.83 8.46
C ASN A 179 0.37 -6.46 8.00
N LEU A 180 -0.72 -6.29 8.76
CA LEU A 180 -2.05 -6.79 8.38
C LEU A 180 -2.77 -5.89 7.37
N ALA A 181 -2.42 -4.60 7.29
CA ALA A 181 -3.05 -3.66 6.37
C ALA A 181 -3.05 -4.11 4.89
N PRO A 182 -1.92 -4.53 4.28
CA PRO A 182 -1.93 -5.02 2.89
C PRO A 182 -2.72 -6.34 2.73
N THR A 183 -2.69 -7.22 3.73
CA THR A 183 -3.45 -8.48 3.71
C THR A 183 -4.96 -8.22 3.76
N ALA A 184 -5.41 -7.33 4.64
CA ALA A 184 -6.81 -6.93 4.75
C ALA A 184 -7.30 -6.28 3.44
N MET A 185 -6.49 -5.43 2.82
CA MET A 185 -6.81 -4.82 1.52
C MET A 185 -7.01 -5.87 0.43
N ASN A 186 -6.13 -6.88 0.36
CA ASN A 186 -6.26 -7.98 -0.60
C ASN A 186 -7.52 -8.82 -0.34
N VAL A 187 -7.86 -9.08 0.92
CA VAL A 187 -9.07 -9.81 1.31
C VAL A 187 -10.34 -9.06 0.88
N VAL A 188 -10.41 -7.76 1.15
CA VAL A 188 -11.54 -6.91 0.72
C VAL A 188 -11.66 -6.91 -0.79
N TRP A 189 -10.55 -6.81 -1.51
CA TRP A 189 -10.56 -6.82 -2.97
C TRP A 189 -11.09 -8.14 -3.54
N ILE A 190 -10.62 -9.27 -3.01
CA ILE A 190 -11.11 -10.60 -3.40
C ILE A 190 -12.60 -10.73 -3.07
N ALA A 191 -13.03 -10.29 -1.88
CA ALA A 191 -14.44 -10.33 -1.48
C ALA A 191 -15.33 -9.51 -2.43
N THR A 192 -14.89 -8.31 -2.82
CA THR A 192 -15.62 -7.46 -3.79
C THR A 192 -15.68 -8.10 -5.17
N LEU A 193 -14.58 -8.69 -5.66
CA LEU A 193 -14.57 -9.39 -6.94
C LEU A 193 -15.49 -10.62 -6.94
N VAL A 194 -15.51 -11.38 -5.85
CA VAL A 194 -16.42 -12.52 -5.68
C VAL A 194 -17.87 -12.05 -5.62
N ALA A 195 -18.17 -10.99 -4.87
CA ALA A 195 -19.52 -10.43 -4.81
C ALA A 195 -20.01 -9.96 -6.19
N ILE A 196 -19.16 -9.30 -6.97
CA ILE A 196 -19.45 -8.88 -8.34
C ILE A 196 -19.64 -10.11 -9.24
N GLY A 197 -18.76 -11.12 -9.15
CA GLY A 197 -18.86 -12.35 -9.94
C GLY A 197 -20.12 -13.16 -9.65
N VAL A 198 -20.53 -13.24 -8.38
CA VAL A 198 -21.79 -13.89 -7.95
C VAL A 198 -23.00 -13.09 -8.42
N ALA A 199 -22.97 -11.75 -8.35
CA ALA A 199 -24.07 -10.90 -8.76
C ALA A 199 -24.24 -10.78 -10.29
N SER A 200 -23.13 -10.83 -11.04
CA SER A 200 -23.10 -10.58 -12.49
C SER A 200 -23.08 -11.87 -13.33
N GLY A 201 -22.78 -13.01 -12.70
CA GLY A 201 -22.55 -14.28 -13.36
C GLY A 201 -21.11 -14.42 -13.83
N TRP A 202 -20.46 -15.52 -13.41
CA TRP A 202 -19.09 -15.84 -13.80
C TRP A 202 -18.97 -15.99 -15.32
N GLY A 203 -18.09 -15.21 -15.96
CA GLY A 203 -17.80 -15.30 -17.39
C GLY A 203 -18.85 -14.69 -18.33
N ARG A 204 -19.83 -13.93 -17.84
CA ARG A 204 -20.65 -13.05 -18.71
C ARG A 204 -19.97 -11.71 -18.83
N GLU A 205 -19.78 -11.22 -20.05
CA GLU A 205 -19.36 -9.83 -20.29
C GLU A 205 -20.26 -8.91 -19.45
N LEU A 206 -19.64 -8.06 -18.62
CA LEU A 206 -20.35 -7.15 -17.75
C LEU A 206 -21.38 -6.37 -18.59
N PRO A 207 -22.64 -6.26 -18.14
CA PRO A 207 -23.65 -5.52 -18.88
C PRO A 207 -23.13 -4.11 -19.16
N LEU A 208 -23.30 -3.62 -20.39
CA LEU A 208 -22.78 -2.33 -20.89
C LEU A 208 -23.02 -1.13 -19.94
N SER A 209 -24.03 -1.20 -19.06
CA SER A 209 -24.27 -0.24 -17.99
C SER A 209 -23.15 -0.11 -16.95
N LEU A 210 -22.41 -1.18 -16.67
CA LEU A 210 -21.24 -1.16 -15.77
C LEU A 210 -19.99 -0.60 -16.47
N HIS A 211 -19.88 -0.81 -17.78
CA HIS A 211 -18.89 -0.13 -18.62
C HIS A 211 -19.09 1.40 -18.56
N ASP A 212 -20.33 1.86 -18.71
CA ASP A 212 -20.67 3.29 -18.61
C ASP A 212 -20.52 3.84 -17.17
N PHE A 213 -20.79 3.04 -16.13
CA PHE A 213 -20.62 3.46 -14.73
C PHE A 213 -19.15 3.59 -14.29
N LEU A 214 -18.26 2.74 -14.82
CA LEU A 214 -16.83 2.83 -14.54
C LEU A 214 -16.15 3.95 -15.33
N LEU A 215 -16.72 4.37 -16.47
CA LEU A 215 -16.18 5.40 -17.36
C LEU A 215 -16.84 6.79 -17.21
N ARG A 216 -18.05 6.92 -16.60
CA ARG A 216 -18.62 8.20 -16.15
C ARG A 216 -18.16 8.55 -14.75
#